data_AF-A0A4Y8MG81-F1
#
_entry.id   AF-A0A4Y8MG81-F1
#
_cell.length_a   1.000
_cell.length_b   1.000
_cell.length_c   1.000
_cell.angle_alpha   90.00
_cell.angle_beta   90.00
_cell.angle_gamma   90.00
#
_symmetry.space_group_name_H-M   'P 1'
#
loop_
_entity.id
_entity.type
_entity.pdbx_description
1 polymer ?
#
loop_
_entity_poly.entity_id
_entity_poly.type
_entity_poly.pdbx_seq_one_letter_code
_entity_poly.pdbx_strand_id
1 'polypeptide(L)'
;MRLIIEARVEGGEARATDATIVAVVERKDRSLADLGLALAEGRALLAEVQSFLVQDQTAGWMKSQMACHRCGSMLAHKDARSIVLRTVFGKVDVPSPRLRACNCGQRKGNRAAL
;
A
#
# COMPACT_ATOMS: atom_id res chain seq x y z
N MET A 1 -16.21 -9.18 27.25
CA MET A 1 -16.11 -9.65 25.86
C MET A 1 -14.90 -9.01 25.22
N ARG A 2 -14.15 -9.76 24.40
CA ARG A 2 -13.04 -9.25 23.61
C ARG A 2 -13.23 -9.72 22.17
N LEU A 3 -13.36 -8.78 21.25
CA LEU A 3 -13.43 -9.02 19.79
C LEU A 3 -12.10 -8.60 19.19
N ILE A 4 -11.47 -9.49 18.44
CA ILE A 4 -10.23 -9.24 17.71
C ILE A 4 -10.57 -9.32 16.23
N ILE A 5 -10.17 -8.30 15.46
CA ILE A 5 -10.40 -8.23 14.03
C ILE A 5 -9.03 -8.30 13.36
N GLU A 6 -8.88 -9.30 12.49
CA GLU A 6 -7.66 -9.53 11.73
C GLU A 6 -7.93 -9.36 10.24
N ALA A 7 -6.96 -8.77 9.54
CA ALA A 7 -6.97 -8.64 8.09
C ALA A 7 -5.86 -9.53 7.50
N ARG A 8 -6.17 -10.14 6.36
CA ARG A 8 -5.20 -10.87 5.54
C ARG A 8 -5.46 -10.56 4.07
N VAL A 9 -4.40 -10.40 3.29
CA VAL A 9 -4.51 -10.37 1.83
C VAL A 9 -4.24 -11.77 1.29
N GLU A 10 -5.14 -12.24 0.43
CA GLU A 10 -4.97 -13.46 -0.35
C GLU A 10 -4.69 -13.07 -1.82
N GLY A 11 -3.57 -13.52 -2.37
CA GLY A 11 -3.12 -13.20 -3.73
C GLY A 11 -2.60 -14.43 -4.48
N GLY A 12 -2.73 -14.41 -5.81
CA GLY A 12 -2.70 -15.60 -6.68
C GLY A 12 -1.37 -16.35 -6.84
N GLU A 13 -0.22 -15.83 -6.42
CA GLU A 13 1.08 -16.52 -6.64
C GLU A 13 2.16 -16.23 -5.57
N ALA A 14 1.89 -15.41 -4.56
CA ALA A 14 2.81 -15.17 -3.45
C ALA A 14 2.06 -15.31 -2.12
N ARG A 15 2.68 -16.07 -1.19
CA ARG A 15 2.20 -16.45 0.14
C ARG A 15 1.14 -15.51 0.71
N ALA A 16 0.04 -16.11 1.18
CA ALA A 16 -0.88 -15.45 2.10
C ALA A 16 -0.08 -14.67 3.15
N THR A 17 -0.30 -13.37 3.23
CA THR A 17 0.25 -12.55 4.31
C THR A 17 -0.26 -13.09 5.63
N ASP A 18 0.61 -13.10 6.64
CA ASP A 18 0.20 -13.42 8.01
C ASP A 18 -0.93 -12.46 8.43
N ALA A 19 -1.90 -13.01 9.15
CA ALA A 19 -3.01 -12.24 9.66
C ALA A 19 -2.48 -11.09 10.54
N THR A 20 -2.91 -9.87 10.23
CA THR A 20 -2.53 -8.66 10.98
C THR A 20 -3.74 -8.16 11.75
N ILE A 21 -3.58 -7.93 13.05
CA ILE A 21 -4.65 -7.36 13.89
C ILE A 21 -4.87 -5.91 13.47
N VAL A 22 -6.09 -5.59 13.02
CA VAL A 22 -6.50 -4.23 12.62
C VAL A 22 -7.39 -3.55 13.64
N ALA A 23 -7.97 -4.31 14.58
CA ALA A 23 -8.65 -3.74 15.74
C ALA A 23 -8.79 -4.76 16.87
N VAL A 24 -8.86 -4.24 18.10
CA VAL A 24 -9.29 -4.98 19.28
C VAL A 24 -10.36 -4.16 19.98
N VAL A 25 -11.52 -4.76 20.22
CA VAL A 25 -12.65 -4.14 20.92
C VAL A 25 -12.92 -4.90 22.20
N GLU A 26 -12.82 -4.21 23.33
CA GLU A 26 -13.05 -4.78 24.65
C GLU A 26 -14.29 -4.16 25.29
N ARG A 27 -15.10 -5.02 25.93
CA ARG A 27 -16.29 -4.63 26.69
C ARG A 27 -16.31 -5.38 28.01
N LYS A 28 -16.53 -4.65 29.11
CA LYS A 28 -16.65 -5.25 30.44
C LYS A 28 -18.08 -5.76 30.67
N ASP A 29 -19.06 -4.99 30.24
CA ASP A 29 -20.48 -5.20 30.56
C ASP A 29 -21.31 -5.35 29.27
N ARG A 30 -22.49 -5.99 29.35
CA ARG A 30 -23.42 -6.15 28.21
C ARG A 30 -24.50 -5.06 28.23
N SER A 31 -24.10 -3.79 28.28
CA SER A 31 -25.03 -2.66 28.22
C SER A 31 -25.60 -2.51 26.81
N LEU A 32 -26.86 -2.07 26.70
CA LEU A 32 -27.46 -1.69 25.41
C LEU A 32 -26.71 -0.53 24.73
N ALA A 33 -26.07 0.34 25.53
CA ALA A 33 -25.26 1.44 25.01
C ALA A 33 -23.97 0.97 24.33
N ASP A 34 -23.52 -0.25 24.64
CA ASP A 34 -22.31 -0.86 24.09
C ASP A 34 -22.61 -1.81 22.92
N LEU A 35 -23.83 -1.79 22.40
CA LEU A 35 -24.21 -2.59 21.23
C LEU A 35 -23.54 -2.08 19.96
N GLY A 36 -22.78 -2.97 19.32
CA GLY A 36 -22.07 -2.67 18.09
C GLY A 36 -20.80 -1.84 18.31
N LEU A 37 -20.28 -1.29 17.21
CA LEU A 37 -19.14 -0.39 17.24
C LEU A 37 -19.61 1.04 17.49
N ALA A 38 -18.93 1.73 18.41
CA ALA A 38 -19.05 3.18 18.51
C ALA A 38 -18.51 3.83 17.23
N LEU A 39 -18.99 5.03 16.90
CA LEU A 39 -18.52 5.75 15.72
C LEU A 39 -17.00 5.95 15.70
N ALA A 40 -16.40 6.20 16.87
CA ALA A 40 -14.96 6.31 17.02
C ALA A 40 -14.23 5.00 16.69
N GLU A 41 -14.76 3.86 17.15
CA GLU A 41 -14.19 2.53 16.89
C GLU A 41 -14.33 2.13 15.43
N GLY A 42 -15.50 2.37 14.83
CA GLY A 42 -15.73 2.12 13.40
C GLY A 42 -14.80 2.95 12.52
N ARG A 43 -14.58 4.23 12.86
CA ARG A 43 -13.62 5.08 12.16
C ARG A 43 -12.18 4.60 12.33
N ALA A 44 -11.78 4.22 13.54
CA ALA A 44 -10.44 3.70 13.81
C ALA A 44 -10.18 2.38 13.05
N LEU A 45 -11.13 1.45 13.11
CA LEU A 45 -11.05 0.19 12.37
C LEU A 45 -10.90 0.43 10.86
N LEU A 46 -11.73 1.30 10.28
CA LEU A 46 -11.66 1.59 8.84
C LEU A 46 -10.37 2.33 8.46
N ALA A 47 -9.82 3.16 9.35
CA ALA A 47 -8.52 3.80 9.14
C ALA A 47 -7.39 2.76 9.04
N GLU A 48 -7.35 1.79 9.96
CA GLU A 48 -6.36 0.72 9.95
C GLU A 48 -6.50 -0.20 8.74
N VAL A 49 -7.74 -0.59 8.40
CA VAL A 49 -8.02 -1.38 7.19
C VAL A 49 -7.59 -0.63 5.92
N GLN A 50 -7.86 0.68 5.84
CA GLN A 50 -7.46 1.50 4.70
C GLN A 50 -5.93 1.59 4.58
N SER A 51 -5.22 1.76 5.70
CA SER A 51 -3.75 1.79 5.73
C SER A 51 -3.17 0.47 5.23
N PHE A 52 -3.64 -0.65 5.79
CA PHE A 52 -3.23 -2.00 5.40
C PHE A 52 -3.41 -2.26 3.90
N LEU A 53 -4.60 -1.96 3.37
CA LEU A 53 -4.94 -2.20 1.97
C LEU A 53 -4.12 -1.33 1.00
N VAL A 54 -3.93 -0.04 1.33
CA VAL A 54 -3.16 0.87 0.48
C VAL A 54 -1.67 0.48 0.46
N GLN A 55 -1.11 0.05 1.59
CA GLN A 55 0.28 -0.40 1.65
C GLN A 55 0.53 -1.60 0.76
N ASP A 56 -0.32 -2.63 0.82
CA ASP A 56 -0.21 -3.82 -0.01
C ASP A 56 -0.32 -3.49 -1.51
N GLN A 57 -1.37 -2.76 -1.89
CA GLN A 57 -1.59 -2.33 -3.28
C GLN A 57 -0.41 -1.51 -3.82
N THR A 58 0.10 -0.58 -3.01
CA THR A 58 1.23 0.26 -3.41
C THR A 58 2.48 -0.60 -3.58
N ALA A 59 2.77 -1.53 -2.67
CA ALA A 59 3.93 -2.41 -2.79
C ALA A 59 3.89 -3.25 -4.09
N GLY A 60 2.72 -3.79 -4.44
CA GLY A 60 2.51 -4.50 -5.70
C GLY A 60 2.71 -3.61 -6.93
N TRP A 61 2.05 -2.44 -6.94
CA TRP A 61 2.19 -1.46 -8.01
C TRP A 61 3.65 -1.05 -8.19
N MET A 62 4.35 -0.70 -7.13
CA MET A 62 5.73 -0.26 -7.18
C MET A 62 6.65 -1.27 -7.83
N LYS A 63 6.54 -2.55 -7.46
CA LYS A 63 7.32 -3.62 -8.08
C LYS A 63 7.13 -3.64 -9.60
N SER A 64 5.90 -3.47 -10.08
CA SER A 64 5.60 -3.41 -11.53
C SER A 64 6.22 -2.19 -12.24
N GLN A 65 6.40 -1.08 -11.52
CA GLN A 65 6.90 0.18 -12.09
C GLN A 65 8.43 0.32 -12.05
N MET A 66 9.13 -0.54 -11.30
CA MET A 66 10.59 -0.44 -11.14
C MET A 66 11.38 -0.83 -12.40
N ALA A 67 10.73 -1.41 -13.41
CA ALA A 67 11.36 -1.80 -14.66
C ALA A 67 10.86 -0.95 -15.85
N CYS A 68 11.72 -0.73 -16.84
CA CYS A 68 11.31 -0.09 -18.08
C CYS A 68 10.29 -0.96 -18.82
N HIS A 69 9.10 -0.42 -19.11
CA HIS A 69 8.06 -1.12 -19.88
C HIS A 69 8.49 -1.56 -21.30
N ARG A 70 9.59 -1.01 -21.85
CA ARG A 70 10.08 -1.35 -23.20
C ARG A 70 11.15 -2.44 -23.20
N CYS A 71 12.16 -2.31 -22.35
CA CYS A 71 13.34 -3.18 -22.38
C CYS A 71 13.52 -4.02 -21.10
N GLY A 72 12.62 -3.88 -20.12
CA GLY A 72 12.66 -4.62 -18.85
C GLY A 72 13.80 -4.22 -17.90
N SER A 73 14.69 -3.32 -18.29
CA SER A 73 15.81 -2.89 -17.43
C SER A 73 15.31 -2.16 -16.19
N MET A 74 15.88 -2.48 -15.03
CA MET A 74 15.59 -1.80 -13.78
C MET A 74 15.92 -0.31 -13.86
N LEU A 75 15.00 0.53 -13.39
CA LEU A 75 15.15 1.97 -13.39
C LEU A 75 15.88 2.42 -12.12
N ALA A 76 16.86 3.31 -12.28
CA ALA A 76 17.57 3.88 -11.14
C ALA A 76 16.65 4.83 -10.35
N HIS A 77 16.71 4.77 -9.02
CA HIS A 77 16.03 5.73 -8.16
C HIS A 77 16.74 7.08 -8.21
N LYS A 78 16.00 8.14 -8.56
CA LYS A 78 16.46 9.53 -8.49
C LYS A 78 16.28 10.09 -7.07
N ASP A 79 15.15 9.78 -6.46
CA ASP A 79 14.73 10.31 -5.16
C ASP A 79 13.71 9.35 -4.54
N ALA A 80 13.67 9.27 -3.22
CA ALA A 80 12.73 8.47 -2.45
C ALA A 80 12.01 9.38 -1.46
N ARG A 81 10.73 9.64 -1.74
CA ARG A 81 9.86 10.45 -0.88
C ARG A 81 8.54 9.73 -0.67
N SER A 82 7.81 10.16 0.35
CA SER A 82 6.43 9.72 0.59
C SER A 82 5.45 10.85 0.30
N ILE A 83 4.24 10.48 -0.08
CA ILE A 83 3.10 11.39 -0.21
C ILE A 83 2.00 10.95 0.76
N VAL A 84 1.14 11.89 1.14
CA VAL A 84 -0.02 11.61 1.99
C VAL A 84 -1.27 11.45 1.11
N LEU A 85 -1.80 10.24 1.04
CA LEU A 85 -3.13 9.97 0.50
C LEU A 85 -4.18 10.30 1.58
N ARG A 86 -5.10 11.21 1.26
CA ARG A 86 -6.20 11.60 2.17
C ARG A 86 -7.46 10.85 1.76
N THR A 87 -7.98 10.04 2.66
CA THR A 87 -9.24 9.30 2.48
C THR A 87 -10.27 9.77 3.50
N VAL A 88 -11.53 9.35 3.32
CA VAL A 88 -12.59 9.59 4.31
C VAL A 88 -12.34 8.88 5.64
N PHE A 89 -11.50 7.83 5.63
CA PHE A 89 -11.16 7.03 6.81
C PHE A 89 -9.86 7.47 7.48
N GLY A 90 -9.08 8.35 6.85
CA GLY A 90 -7.82 8.83 7.42
C GLY A 90 -6.77 9.15 6.37
N LYS A 91 -5.60 9.57 6.86
CA LYS A 91 -4.41 9.82 6.05
C LYS A 91 -3.59 8.53 5.99
N VAL A 92 -3.07 8.21 4.81
CA VAL A 92 -2.15 7.08 4.60
C VAL A 92 -0.89 7.60 3.92
N ASP A 93 0.28 7.30 4.49
CA ASP A 93 1.56 7.59 3.87
C ASP A 93 1.88 6.55 2.81
N VAL A 94 2.16 7.02 1.60
CA VAL A 94 2.38 6.18 0.42
C VAL A 94 3.76 6.51 -0.17
N PRO A 95 4.64 5.51 -0.32
CA PRO A 95 5.90 5.70 -1.02
C PRO A 95 5.69 6.22 -2.46
N SER A 96 6.50 7.20 -2.86
CA SER A 96 6.42 7.88 -4.17
C SER A 96 7.82 8.20 -4.71
N PRO A 97 8.62 7.16 -5.06
CA PRO A 97 9.96 7.34 -5.60
C PRO A 97 9.88 7.97 -6.98
N ARG A 98 10.88 8.79 -7.28
CA ARG A 98 11.10 9.29 -8.63
C ARG A 98 12.13 8.38 -9.28
N LEU A 99 11.73 7.70 -10.35
CA LEU A 99 12.61 6.86 -11.14
C LEU A 99 13.25 7.67 -12.27
N ARG A 100 14.49 7.34 -12.64
CA ARG A 100 15.13 7.91 -13.83
C ARG A 100 14.51 7.31 -15.08
N ALA A 101 14.41 8.12 -16.14
CA ALA A 101 14.01 7.64 -17.44
C ALA A 101 15.03 6.61 -17.97
N CYS A 102 14.55 5.57 -18.65
CA CYS A 102 15.41 4.64 -19.35
C CYS A 102 15.88 5.25 -20.68
N ASN A 103 17.14 5.01 -21.05
CA ASN A 103 17.72 5.50 -22.32
C ASN A 103 17.46 4.57 -23.51
N CYS A 104 16.71 3.47 -23.35
CA CYS A 104 16.48 2.49 -24.43
C CYS A 104 15.67 3.05 -25.63
N GLY A 105 14.96 4.17 -25.44
CA GLY A 105 14.27 4.90 -26.50
C GLY A 105 15.11 5.97 -27.22
N GLN A 106 16.29 6.31 -26.68
CA GLN A 106 17.22 7.22 -27.35
C GLN A 106 18.05 6.39 -28.35
N ARG A 107 17.53 6.27 -29.58
CA ARG A 107 18.25 5.63 -30.70
C ARG A 107 19.68 6.13 -30.71
N LYS A 108 20.61 5.15 -30.76
CA LYS A 108 22.01 5.35 -31.14
C LYS A 108 22.05 6.32 -32.32
N GLY A 109 22.53 7.54 -32.07
CA GLY A 109 22.97 8.43 -33.13
C GLY A 109 23.99 7.66 -33.95
N ASN A 110 23.68 7.49 -35.23
CA ASN A 110 24.49 6.83 -36.23
C ASN A 110 25.91 7.45 -36.20
N ARG A 111 26.89 6.79 -35.58
CA ARG A 111 28.30 7.07 -35.85
C ARG A 111 28.68 6.25 -37.08
N ALA A 112 28.21 6.71 -38.24
CA ALA A 112 28.98 6.53 -39.46
C ALA A 112 30.20 7.44 -39.31
N ALA A 113 31.30 6.89 -38.83
CA ALA A 113 32.61 7.52 -38.94
C ALA A 113 33.14 7.15 -40.32
N LEU A 114 33.28 8.17 -41.17
CA LEU A 114 34.14 8.20 -42.35
C LEU A 114 35.59 7.89 -41.99
#